data_AF-A0A959Z4E4-F1
#
_entry.id   AF-A0A959Z4E4-F1
#
_cell.length_a   1.000
_cell.length_b   1.000
_cell.length_c   1.000
_cell.angle_alpha   90.00
_cell.angle_beta   90.00
_cell.angle_gamma   90.00
#
_symmetry.space_group_name_H-M   'P 1'
#
loop_
_entity.id
_entity.type
_entity.pdbx_description
1 polymer ?
#
loop_
_entity_poly.entity_id
_entity_poly.type
_entity_poly.pdbx_seq_one_letter_code
_entity_poly.pdbx_strand_id
1 'polypeptide(L)'
;FLLPQNVPANEFLNLEGRKLSTSRNWAVWVHEYLERWPDRQDELRYCLGTILPEFRDSEFTWKDFQDKNNNELVAILGNFVQRVFVLSHKYYEGRSPEPGTPDALDRELWSAVHAQVEEVARHVDHFRFREALAAAMNVARAGNKYLTDTEPWKLQKTDPDRVRTVLSNGLNVTAVLSIVLEPFLPFTAAKLRGMLGIGGMDWDDVFRTDLIGGGAELGQPQHLFRPITDAEIQPEIERLHANMPVEQTKPTAKEDSAPSKKDKSNIAFDDFAKLDLRAGRITAAEAVPKADKLLKLTVDVGEAEPRTVVSGIAQHYDP
;
A
#
# COMPACT_ATOMS: atom_id res chain seq x y z
N PHE A 1 33.04 -1.75 25.19
CA PHE A 1 31.58 -1.92 25.18
C PHE A 1 31.08 -1.43 23.83
N LEU A 2 30.31 -2.24 23.10
CA LEU A 2 29.63 -1.80 21.88
C LEU A 2 28.20 -1.39 22.30
N LEU A 3 27.86 -0.11 22.13
CA LEU A 3 26.51 0.41 22.40
C LEU A 3 25.70 0.41 21.11
N PRO A 4 24.35 0.24 21.18
CA PRO A 4 23.51 0.38 19.99
C PRO A 4 23.65 1.77 19.37
N GLN A 5 23.88 1.83 18.06
CA GLN A 5 23.92 3.09 17.30
C GLN A 5 22.51 3.56 16.93
N ASN A 6 21.65 2.64 16.51
CA ASN A 6 20.24 2.88 16.17
C ASN A 6 19.37 1.81 16.82
N VAL A 7 18.19 2.19 17.33
CA VAL A 7 17.19 1.28 17.90
C VAL A 7 15.84 1.56 17.23
N PRO A 8 15.63 1.08 15.98
CA PRO A 8 14.34 1.24 15.31
C PRO A 8 13.28 0.44 16.08
N ALA A 9 12.16 1.11 16.38
CA ALA A 9 11.02 0.55 17.09
C ALA A 9 9.75 0.90 16.34
N ASN A 10 8.82 -0.04 16.27
CA ASN A 10 7.53 0.12 15.62
C ASN A 10 6.41 0.09 16.67
N GLU A 11 5.34 0.81 16.39
CA GLU A 11 4.07 0.79 17.10
C GLU A 11 3.27 -0.48 16.79
N PHE A 12 2.01 -0.56 17.24
CA PHE A 12 1.23 -1.79 17.14
C PHE A 12 0.50 -1.92 15.79
N LEU A 13 0.35 -3.17 15.36
CA LEU A 13 -0.54 -3.53 14.26
C LEU A 13 -1.87 -4.04 14.84
N ASN A 14 -2.96 -3.39 14.45
CA ASN A 14 -4.33 -3.84 14.71
C ASN A 14 -4.83 -4.71 13.54
N LEU A 15 -5.82 -5.54 13.81
CA LEU A 15 -6.43 -6.46 12.86
C LEU A 15 -7.95 -6.31 12.91
N GLU A 16 -8.56 -5.91 11.79
CA GLU A 16 -10.01 -5.80 11.63
C GLU A 16 -10.69 -5.06 12.80
N GLY A 17 -10.21 -3.84 13.10
CA GLY A 17 -10.72 -2.96 14.14
C GLY A 17 -10.33 -3.33 15.58
N ARG A 18 -9.50 -4.36 15.81
CA ARG A 18 -9.15 -4.83 17.16
C ARG A 18 -7.65 -5.08 17.31
N LYS A 19 -7.17 -4.97 18.56
CA LYS A 19 -5.80 -5.39 18.91
C LYS A 19 -5.64 -6.90 18.70
N LEU A 20 -4.47 -7.30 18.21
CA LEU A 20 -4.08 -8.71 18.13
C LEU A 20 -4.16 -9.36 19.53
N SER A 21 -4.68 -10.59 19.60
CA SER A 21 -4.86 -11.30 20.87
C SER A 21 -4.61 -12.80 20.71
N THR A 22 -3.56 -13.31 21.35
CA THR A 22 -3.23 -14.73 21.35
C THR A 22 -4.24 -15.57 22.13
N SER A 23 -4.71 -15.08 23.28
CA SER A 23 -5.68 -15.78 24.12
C SER A 23 -7.07 -15.88 23.50
N ARG A 24 -7.46 -14.89 22.68
CA ARG A 24 -8.73 -14.89 21.92
C ARG A 24 -8.57 -15.42 20.50
N ASN A 25 -7.39 -15.95 20.17
CA ASN A 25 -7.01 -16.38 18.83
C ASN A 25 -7.40 -15.39 17.71
N TRP A 26 -7.23 -14.08 18.00
CA TRP A 26 -7.48 -12.98 17.08
C TRP A 26 -6.17 -12.49 16.50
N ALA A 27 -5.68 -13.23 15.51
CA ALA A 27 -4.45 -12.92 14.79
C ALA A 27 -4.45 -13.60 13.41
N VAL A 28 -3.69 -13.04 12.48
CA VAL A 28 -3.28 -13.75 11.26
C VAL A 28 -1.91 -14.36 11.55
N TRP A 29 -1.88 -15.67 11.78
CA TRP A 29 -0.64 -16.39 12.04
C TRP A 29 0.10 -16.64 10.73
N VAL A 30 1.35 -16.21 10.63
CA VAL A 30 2.14 -16.28 9.39
C VAL A 30 2.27 -17.72 8.87
N HIS A 31 2.52 -18.70 9.74
CA HIS A 31 2.64 -20.10 9.32
C HIS A 31 1.34 -20.63 8.71
N GLU A 32 0.18 -20.35 9.33
CA GLU A 32 -1.10 -20.78 8.79
C GLU A 32 -1.48 -20.02 7.51
N TYR A 33 -1.11 -18.74 7.41
CA TYR A 33 -1.25 -17.97 6.18
C TYR A 33 -0.47 -18.65 5.05
N LEU A 34 0.79 -19.01 5.29
CA LEU A 34 1.67 -19.64 4.30
C LEU A 34 1.22 -21.05 3.91
N GLU A 35 0.57 -21.79 4.80
CA GLU A 35 -0.06 -23.08 4.45
C GLU A 35 -1.24 -22.91 3.48
N ARG A 36 -2.04 -21.85 3.68
CA ARG A 36 -3.24 -21.58 2.87
C ARG A 36 -2.93 -20.80 1.59
N TRP A 37 -1.89 -19.97 1.61
CA TRP A 37 -1.46 -19.05 0.55
C TRP A 37 0.02 -19.26 0.20
N PRO A 38 0.45 -20.48 -0.19
CA PRO A 38 1.87 -20.85 -0.28
C PRO A 38 2.67 -20.03 -1.31
N ASP A 39 2.02 -19.56 -2.38
CA ASP A 39 2.68 -18.80 -3.46
C ASP A 39 2.43 -17.28 -3.35
N ARG A 40 1.98 -16.79 -2.19
CA ARG A 40 1.60 -15.37 -2.00
C ARG A 40 2.31 -14.67 -0.85
N GLN A 41 3.56 -15.08 -0.59
CA GLN A 41 4.36 -14.49 0.49
C GLN A 41 4.61 -13.00 0.26
N ASP A 42 4.92 -12.63 -0.99
CA ASP A 42 5.24 -11.25 -1.35
C ASP A 42 4.02 -10.33 -1.29
N GLU A 43 2.82 -10.82 -1.58
CA GLU A 43 1.59 -10.07 -1.39
C GLU A 43 1.39 -9.69 0.08
N LEU A 44 1.64 -10.61 1.02
CA LEU A 44 1.56 -10.32 2.46
C LEU A 44 2.66 -9.34 2.87
N ARG A 45 3.91 -9.57 2.44
CA ARG A 45 5.05 -8.68 2.71
C ARG A 45 4.78 -7.27 2.20
N TYR A 46 4.24 -7.15 0.99
CA TYR A 46 3.87 -5.88 0.38
C TYR A 46 2.81 -5.17 1.20
N CYS A 47 1.70 -5.84 1.49
CA CYS A 47 0.61 -5.26 2.28
C CYS A 47 1.13 -4.73 3.61
N LEU A 48 1.80 -5.57 4.41
CA LEU A 48 2.38 -5.19 5.70
C LEU A 48 3.42 -4.07 5.56
N GLY A 49 4.26 -4.11 4.53
CA GLY A 49 5.24 -3.06 4.23
C GLY A 49 4.59 -1.70 3.95
N THR A 50 3.42 -1.66 3.31
CA THR A 50 2.70 -0.39 3.06
C THR A 50 2.03 0.20 4.31
N ILE A 51 1.78 -0.63 5.33
CA ILE A 51 1.13 -0.25 6.58
C ILE A 51 2.04 -0.45 7.80
N LEU A 52 3.36 -0.47 7.62
CA LEU A 52 4.29 -0.70 8.73
C LEU A 52 4.06 0.37 9.82
N PRO A 53 3.81 0.00 11.09
CA PRO A 53 3.45 0.96 12.13
C PRO A 53 4.70 1.71 12.65
N GLU A 54 5.33 2.53 11.81
CA GLU A 54 6.61 3.20 12.13
C GLU A 54 6.47 4.34 13.16
N PHE A 55 5.41 5.14 13.05
CA PHE A 55 5.19 6.32 13.91
C PHE A 55 3.86 6.30 14.67
N ARG A 56 2.96 5.40 14.30
CA ARG A 56 1.62 5.24 14.87
C ARG A 56 1.09 3.86 14.58
N ASP A 57 0.15 3.42 15.40
CA ASP A 57 -0.60 2.20 15.16
C ASP A 57 -1.16 2.16 13.74
N SER A 58 -1.06 0.99 13.12
CA SER A 58 -1.62 0.73 11.80
C SER A 58 -2.62 -0.41 11.86
N GLU A 59 -3.43 -0.55 10.81
CA GLU A 59 -4.48 -1.54 10.75
C GLU A 59 -4.32 -2.42 9.52
N PHE A 60 -4.38 -3.72 9.74
CA PHE A 60 -4.54 -4.72 8.68
C PHE A 60 -6.02 -5.07 8.55
N THR A 61 -6.53 -4.99 7.33
CA THR A 61 -7.80 -5.59 6.94
C THR A 61 -7.59 -6.51 5.74
N TRP A 62 -8.37 -7.57 5.64
CA TRP A 62 -8.35 -8.47 4.47
C TRP A 62 -8.77 -7.74 3.19
N LYS A 63 -9.62 -6.71 3.33
CA LYS A 63 -10.02 -5.85 2.22
C LYS A 63 -8.85 -5.01 1.72
N ASP A 64 -8.08 -4.38 2.61
CA ASP A 64 -6.88 -3.64 2.21
C ASP A 64 -5.81 -4.56 1.61
N PHE A 65 -5.63 -5.77 2.15
CA PHE A 65 -4.74 -6.77 1.56
C PHE A 65 -5.12 -7.09 0.11
N GLN A 66 -6.41 -7.33 -0.14
CA GLN A 66 -6.94 -7.53 -1.50
C GLN A 66 -6.71 -6.30 -2.39
N ASP A 67 -7.05 -5.11 -1.90
CA ASP A 67 -6.96 -3.88 -2.68
C ASP A 67 -5.51 -3.51 -3.02
N LYS A 68 -4.57 -3.71 -2.07
CA LYS A 68 -3.12 -3.53 -2.31
C LYS A 68 -2.59 -4.50 -3.36
N ASN A 69 -3.02 -5.76 -3.32
CA ASN A 69 -2.65 -6.71 -4.37
C ASN A 69 -3.24 -6.30 -5.73
N ASN A 70 -4.55 -6.05 -5.80
CA ASN A 70 -5.23 -5.87 -7.07
C ASN A 70 -4.89 -4.53 -7.73
N ASN A 71 -4.86 -3.45 -6.95
CA ASN A 71 -4.72 -2.09 -7.46
C ASN A 71 -3.26 -1.63 -7.55
N GLU A 72 -2.33 -2.27 -6.85
CA GLU A 72 -0.91 -1.91 -6.91
C GLU A 72 -0.06 -3.03 -7.52
N LEU A 73 -0.01 -4.21 -6.89
CA LEU A 73 0.84 -5.30 -7.39
C LEU A 73 0.41 -5.78 -8.80
N VAL A 74 -0.88 -6.05 -9.01
CA VAL A 74 -1.41 -6.49 -10.31
C VAL A 74 -1.47 -5.31 -11.29
N ALA A 75 -2.15 -4.23 -10.93
CA ALA A 75 -2.47 -3.16 -11.88
C ALA A 75 -1.29 -2.22 -12.21
N ILE A 76 -0.24 -2.15 -11.37
CA ILE A 76 0.92 -1.27 -11.59
C ILE A 76 2.13 -2.11 -11.97
N LEU A 77 2.68 -2.87 -11.03
CA LEU A 77 3.93 -3.62 -11.23
C LEU A 77 3.74 -4.76 -12.24
N GLY A 78 2.74 -5.61 -12.01
CA GLY A 78 2.39 -6.74 -12.88
C GLY A 78 2.05 -6.28 -14.29
N ASN A 79 1.20 -5.26 -14.42
CA ASN A 79 0.81 -4.70 -15.72
C ASN A 79 2.01 -4.13 -16.50
N PHE A 80 2.90 -3.38 -15.86
CA PHE A 80 4.10 -2.83 -16.52
C PHE A 80 4.95 -3.96 -17.11
N VAL A 81 5.36 -4.90 -16.26
CA VAL A 81 6.25 -6.01 -16.65
C VAL A 81 5.58 -6.87 -17.72
N GLN A 82 4.29 -7.18 -17.57
CA GLN A 82 3.55 -7.94 -18.56
C GLN A 82 3.54 -7.25 -19.92
N ARG A 83 3.28 -5.93 -19.98
CA ARG A 83 3.26 -5.18 -21.25
C ARG A 83 4.63 -5.20 -21.94
N VAL A 84 5.71 -4.97 -21.18
CA VAL A 84 7.07 -5.01 -21.71
C VAL A 84 7.38 -6.40 -22.31
N PHE A 85 7.14 -7.46 -21.54
CA PHE A 85 7.46 -8.83 -21.97
C PHE A 85 6.59 -9.30 -23.14
N VAL A 86 5.28 -9.06 -23.10
CA VAL A 86 4.37 -9.45 -24.19
C VAL A 86 4.75 -8.75 -25.49
N LEU A 87 5.05 -7.44 -25.45
CA LEU A 87 5.46 -6.72 -26.66
C LEU A 87 6.84 -7.17 -27.16
N SER A 88 7.79 -7.44 -26.24
CA SER A 88 9.12 -7.93 -26.62
C SER A 88 9.05 -9.30 -27.28
N HIS A 89 8.22 -10.21 -26.76
CA HIS A 89 7.95 -11.51 -27.39
C HIS A 89 7.25 -11.35 -28.74
N LYS A 90 6.25 -10.47 -28.81
CA LYS A 90 5.46 -10.25 -30.03
C LYS A 90 6.27 -9.66 -31.19
N TYR A 91 7.20 -8.76 -30.91
CA TYR A 91 7.91 -7.99 -31.94
C TYR A 91 9.36 -8.45 -32.17
N TYR A 92 9.97 -9.12 -31.19
CA TYR A 92 11.40 -9.46 -31.21
C TYR A 92 11.67 -10.91 -30.78
N GLU A 93 10.67 -11.80 -30.91
CA GLU A 93 10.81 -13.25 -30.71
C GLU A 93 11.42 -13.63 -29.34
N GLY A 94 11.08 -12.86 -28.31
CA GLY A 94 11.56 -13.09 -26.96
C GLY A 94 13.01 -12.68 -26.74
N ARG A 95 13.53 -11.76 -27.56
CA ARG A 95 14.86 -11.17 -27.38
C ARG A 95 14.76 -9.69 -27.05
N SER A 96 15.69 -9.21 -26.24
CA SER A 96 15.86 -7.77 -26.01
C SER A 96 16.27 -7.07 -27.31
N PRO A 97 15.56 -6.02 -27.75
CA PRO A 97 15.96 -5.28 -28.94
C PRO A 97 17.17 -4.38 -28.68
N GLU A 98 18.02 -4.20 -29.69
CA GLU A 98 19.11 -3.22 -29.66
C GLU A 98 18.52 -1.79 -29.66
N PRO A 99 18.78 -0.97 -28.63
CA PRO A 99 18.22 0.37 -28.55
C PRO A 99 18.78 1.28 -29.66
N GLY A 100 17.93 2.14 -30.20
CA GLY A 100 18.33 3.24 -31.07
C GLY A 100 18.81 4.46 -30.29
N THR A 101 18.84 5.63 -30.94
CA THR A 101 19.25 6.89 -30.29
C THR A 101 18.21 7.35 -29.26
N PRO A 102 18.60 7.68 -28.01
CA PRO A 102 17.68 8.16 -26.99
C PRO A 102 17.08 9.54 -27.28
N ASP A 103 15.77 9.69 -27.07
CA ASP A 103 15.04 10.95 -27.17
C ASP A 103 14.85 11.65 -25.80
N ALA A 104 14.02 12.70 -25.77
CA ALA A 104 13.73 13.43 -24.56
C ALA A 104 12.92 12.62 -23.53
N LEU A 105 11.97 11.80 -23.98
CA LEU A 105 11.16 10.94 -23.10
C LEU A 105 12.00 9.82 -22.47
N ASP A 106 12.99 9.30 -23.19
CA ASP A 106 13.96 8.33 -22.65
C ASP A 106 14.77 8.93 -21.50
N ARG A 107 15.23 10.18 -21.68
CA ARG A 107 15.96 10.92 -20.64
C ARG A 107 15.06 11.25 -19.45
N GLU A 108 13.81 11.62 -19.69
CA GLU A 108 12.82 11.87 -18.63
C GLU A 108 12.54 10.61 -17.82
N LEU A 109 12.35 9.45 -18.48
CA LEU A 109 12.17 8.16 -17.83
C LEU A 109 13.34 7.87 -16.87
N TRP A 110 14.57 7.91 -17.38
CA TRP A 110 15.73 7.54 -16.56
C TRP A 110 16.00 8.54 -15.44
N SER A 111 15.74 9.83 -15.66
CA SER A 111 15.77 10.83 -14.59
C SER A 111 14.75 10.52 -13.50
N ALA A 112 13.52 10.12 -13.86
CA ALA A 112 12.49 9.76 -12.89
C ALA A 112 12.81 8.47 -12.15
N VAL A 113 13.32 7.45 -12.85
CA VAL A 113 13.73 6.17 -12.26
C VAL A 113 14.85 6.37 -11.25
N HIS A 114 15.93 7.07 -11.62
CA HIS A 114 17.06 7.30 -10.73
C HIS A 114 16.66 8.14 -9.51
N ALA A 115 15.80 9.15 -9.68
CA ALA A 115 15.29 9.93 -8.55
C ALA A 115 14.50 9.05 -7.55
N GLN A 116 13.71 8.08 -8.03
CA GLN A 116 13.01 7.16 -7.13
C GLN A 116 13.96 6.16 -6.46
N VAL A 117 14.97 5.67 -7.18
CA VAL A 117 16.02 4.79 -6.62
C VAL A 117 16.77 5.48 -5.48
N GLU A 118 17.15 6.74 -5.65
CA GLU A 118 17.77 7.54 -4.59
C GLU A 118 16.85 7.66 -3.37
N GLU A 119 15.55 7.90 -3.58
CA GLU A 119 14.57 7.94 -2.50
C GLU A 119 14.44 6.59 -1.79
N VAL A 120 14.49 5.45 -2.50
CA VAL A 120 14.50 4.12 -1.87
C VAL A 120 15.70 4.00 -0.91
N ALA A 121 16.92 4.27 -1.39
CA ALA A 121 18.12 4.20 -0.57
C ALA A 121 18.01 5.12 0.66
N ARG A 122 17.66 6.39 0.42
CA ARG A 122 17.51 7.40 1.48
C ARG A 122 16.51 6.96 2.55
N HIS A 123 15.38 6.39 2.14
CA HIS A 123 14.36 5.95 3.07
C HIS A 123 14.76 4.70 3.85
N VAL A 124 15.43 3.73 3.21
CA VAL A 124 15.97 2.54 3.88
C VAL A 124 17.02 2.94 4.93
N ASP A 125 17.95 3.84 4.60
CA ASP A 125 18.99 4.32 5.52
C ASP A 125 18.43 5.00 6.78
N HIS A 126 17.20 5.52 6.67
CA HIS A 126 16.50 6.22 7.77
C HIS A 126 15.37 5.38 8.38
N PHE A 127 15.31 4.08 8.10
CA PHE A 127 14.29 3.15 8.62
C PHE A 127 12.83 3.55 8.28
N ARG A 128 12.63 4.24 7.14
CA ARG A 128 11.31 4.66 6.62
C ARG A 128 10.86 3.71 5.51
N PHE A 129 10.55 2.48 5.87
CA PHE A 129 10.31 1.39 4.93
C PHE A 129 9.02 1.57 4.12
N ARG A 130 8.00 2.23 4.67
CA ARG A 130 6.77 2.56 3.94
C ARG A 130 7.04 3.44 2.74
N GLU A 131 7.78 4.52 2.95
CA GLU A 131 8.15 5.45 1.91
C GLU A 131 9.16 4.84 0.94
N ALA A 132 10.09 4.01 1.41
CA ALA A 132 10.99 3.25 0.54
C ALA A 132 10.22 2.33 -0.42
N LEU A 133 9.24 1.56 0.10
CA LEU A 133 8.42 0.69 -0.74
C LEU A 133 7.53 1.49 -1.72
N ALA A 134 7.02 2.65 -1.29
CA ALA A 134 6.29 3.55 -2.17
C ALA A 134 7.16 4.10 -3.31
N ALA A 135 8.41 4.50 -3.00
CA ALA A 135 9.39 4.93 -4.00
C ALA A 135 9.76 3.80 -4.98
N ALA A 136 9.95 2.57 -4.48
CA ALA A 136 10.19 1.42 -5.35
C ALA A 136 9.00 1.15 -6.30
N MET A 137 7.75 1.28 -5.82
CA MET A 137 6.56 1.19 -6.66
C MET A 137 6.46 2.34 -7.68
N ASN A 138 6.97 3.54 -7.35
CA ASN A 138 7.01 4.67 -8.28
C ASN A 138 7.95 4.41 -9.48
N VAL A 139 8.97 3.56 -9.35
CA VAL A 139 9.77 3.10 -10.51
C VAL A 139 8.87 2.40 -11.55
N ALA A 140 7.97 1.51 -11.10
CA ALA A 140 7.01 0.85 -11.98
C ALA A 140 5.95 1.83 -12.54
N ARG A 141 5.55 2.85 -11.76
CA ARG A 141 4.67 3.92 -12.25
C ARG A 141 5.35 4.75 -13.34
N ALA A 142 6.64 5.08 -13.19
CA ALA A 142 7.42 5.78 -14.21
C ALA A 142 7.50 4.97 -15.52
N GLY A 143 7.76 3.65 -15.42
CA GLY A 143 7.72 2.75 -16.57
C GLY A 143 6.34 2.69 -17.25
N ASN A 144 5.26 2.61 -16.47
CA ASN A 144 3.89 2.64 -17.01
C ASN A 144 3.58 3.97 -17.73
N LYS A 145 3.95 5.11 -17.14
CA LYS A 145 3.79 6.43 -17.76
C LYS A 145 4.54 6.47 -19.09
N TYR A 146 5.79 6.05 -19.11
CA TYR A 146 6.62 6.03 -20.30
C TYR A 146 6.02 5.17 -21.43
N LEU A 147 5.53 3.96 -21.13
CA LEU A 147 4.83 3.14 -22.14
C LEU A 147 3.55 3.80 -22.65
N THR A 148 2.82 4.51 -21.79
CA THR A 148 1.60 5.24 -22.16
C THR A 148 1.91 6.46 -23.04
N ASP A 149 2.95 7.21 -22.73
CA ASP A 149 3.32 8.41 -23.49
C ASP A 149 3.95 8.06 -24.85
N THR A 150 4.64 6.93 -24.94
CA THR A 150 5.31 6.47 -26.18
C THR A 150 4.43 5.60 -27.07
N GLU A 151 3.41 4.94 -26.52
CA GLU A 151 2.48 4.06 -27.22
C GLU A 151 3.13 3.08 -28.23
N PRO A 152 4.10 2.23 -27.82
CA PRO A 152 4.86 1.38 -28.74
C PRO A 152 4.00 0.44 -29.61
N TRP A 153 2.82 0.04 -29.14
CA TRP A 153 1.87 -0.76 -29.90
C TRP A 153 1.30 -0.04 -31.13
N LYS A 154 1.27 1.30 -31.12
CA LYS A 154 0.92 2.13 -32.30
C LYS A 154 2.15 2.38 -33.16
N LEU A 155 3.29 2.68 -32.54
CA LEU A 155 4.52 3.03 -33.25
C LEU A 155 5.14 1.89 -34.07
N GLN A 156 4.88 0.62 -33.73
CA GLN A 156 5.49 -0.52 -34.42
C GLN A 156 5.34 -0.50 -35.95
N LYS A 157 4.27 0.10 -36.48
CA LYS A 157 4.02 0.20 -37.93
C LYS A 157 4.68 1.40 -38.59
N THR A 158 4.95 2.47 -37.84
CA THR A 158 5.38 3.77 -38.37
C THR A 158 6.82 4.10 -38.02
N ASP A 159 7.28 3.68 -36.84
CA ASP A 159 8.61 3.94 -36.31
C ASP A 159 9.09 2.72 -35.47
N PRO A 160 9.47 1.61 -36.13
CA PRO A 160 9.94 0.40 -35.44
C PRO A 160 11.29 0.61 -34.74
N ASP A 161 12.07 1.61 -35.16
CA ASP A 161 13.33 1.99 -34.52
C ASP A 161 13.06 2.57 -33.13
N ARG A 162 12.05 3.43 -33.00
CA ARG A 162 11.62 3.94 -31.70
C ARG A 162 11.14 2.84 -30.77
N VAL A 163 10.37 1.87 -31.28
CA VAL A 163 9.87 0.75 -30.46
C VAL A 163 11.01 -0.08 -29.87
N ARG A 164 12.13 -0.26 -30.60
CA ARG A 164 13.31 -0.94 -30.05
C ARG A 164 13.82 -0.24 -28.79
N THR A 165 14.04 1.07 -28.85
CA THR A 165 14.49 1.85 -27.69
C THR A 165 13.49 1.77 -26.54
N VAL A 166 12.18 1.89 -26.83
CA VAL A 166 11.13 1.85 -25.81
C VAL A 166 11.10 0.52 -25.05
N LEU A 167 11.14 -0.61 -25.77
CA LEU A 167 11.11 -1.92 -25.12
C LEU A 167 12.44 -2.26 -24.45
N SER A 168 13.58 -1.86 -25.03
CA SER A 168 14.89 -1.99 -24.39
C SER A 168 14.92 -1.25 -23.05
N ASN A 169 14.45 -0.01 -23.00
CA ASN A 169 14.29 0.75 -21.76
C ASN A 169 13.34 0.04 -20.78
N GLY A 170 12.19 -0.46 -21.26
CA GLY A 170 11.24 -1.19 -20.41
C GLY A 170 11.84 -2.42 -19.74
N LEU A 171 12.68 -3.18 -20.46
CA LEU A 171 13.40 -4.33 -19.91
C LEU A 171 14.43 -3.92 -18.87
N ASN A 172 15.19 -2.85 -19.14
CA ASN A 172 16.18 -2.31 -18.22
C ASN A 172 15.54 -1.74 -16.93
N VAL A 173 14.40 -1.06 -17.04
CA VAL A 173 13.60 -0.64 -15.86
C VAL A 173 13.10 -1.85 -15.08
N THR A 174 12.74 -2.94 -15.76
CA THR A 174 12.36 -4.19 -15.09
C THR A 174 13.54 -4.81 -14.32
N ALA A 175 14.76 -4.69 -14.84
CA ALA A 175 15.97 -5.11 -14.14
C ALA A 175 16.21 -4.26 -12.88
N VAL A 176 16.08 -2.94 -12.96
CA VAL A 176 16.15 -2.02 -11.80
C VAL A 176 15.08 -2.38 -10.75
N LEU A 177 13.84 -2.63 -11.17
CA LEU A 177 12.77 -3.09 -10.27
C LEU A 177 13.14 -4.36 -9.51
N SER A 178 13.85 -5.28 -10.15
CA SER A 178 14.31 -6.51 -9.48
C SER A 178 15.39 -6.27 -8.42
N ILE A 179 16.03 -5.10 -8.39
CA ILE A 179 16.98 -4.70 -7.34
C ILE A 179 16.24 -3.94 -6.25
N VAL A 180 15.52 -2.86 -6.60
CA VAL A 180 14.87 -1.99 -5.60
C VAL A 180 13.74 -2.67 -4.83
N LEU A 181 13.11 -3.69 -5.41
CA LEU A 181 12.05 -4.44 -4.75
C LEU A 181 12.58 -5.63 -3.94
N GLU A 182 13.81 -6.12 -4.15
CA GLU A 182 14.32 -7.33 -3.50
C GLU A 182 14.24 -7.30 -1.96
N PRO A 183 14.54 -6.19 -1.26
CA PRO A 183 14.38 -6.12 0.20
C PRO A 183 12.93 -6.36 0.67
N PHE A 184 11.96 -6.04 -0.18
CA PHE A 184 10.53 -6.08 0.13
C PHE A 184 9.85 -7.34 -0.42
N LEU A 185 10.15 -7.70 -1.67
CA LEU A 185 9.50 -8.72 -2.49
C LEU A 185 10.56 -9.67 -3.10
N PRO A 186 11.27 -10.45 -2.29
CA PRO A 186 12.41 -11.26 -2.75
C PRO A 186 12.02 -12.32 -3.79
N PHE A 187 10.84 -12.94 -3.66
CA PHE A 187 10.39 -13.97 -4.60
C PHE A 187 10.02 -13.38 -5.95
N THR A 188 9.43 -12.18 -5.96
CA THR A 188 9.11 -11.40 -7.15
C THR A 188 10.39 -10.93 -7.82
N ALA A 189 11.36 -10.42 -7.06
CA ALA A 189 12.67 -10.04 -7.59
C ALA A 189 13.36 -11.21 -8.30
N ALA A 190 13.38 -12.39 -7.67
CA ALA A 190 13.89 -13.61 -8.29
C ALA A 190 13.12 -14.00 -9.56
N LYS A 191 11.78 -13.90 -9.56
CA LYS A 191 10.93 -14.15 -10.74
C LYS A 191 11.26 -13.19 -11.88
N LEU A 192 11.43 -11.89 -11.59
CA LEU A 192 11.82 -10.88 -12.59
C LEU A 192 13.18 -11.20 -13.21
N ARG A 193 14.19 -11.53 -12.39
CA ARG A 193 15.52 -11.92 -12.87
C ARG A 193 15.47 -13.16 -13.74
N GLY A 194 14.70 -14.16 -13.35
CA GLY A 194 14.46 -15.36 -14.16
C GLY A 194 13.78 -15.06 -15.50
N MET A 195 12.81 -14.15 -15.52
CA MET A 195 12.19 -13.69 -16.77
C MET A 195 13.18 -12.91 -17.64
N LEU A 196 14.05 -12.10 -17.06
CA LEU A 196 15.08 -11.32 -17.78
C LEU A 196 16.30 -12.14 -18.21
N GLY A 197 16.45 -13.37 -17.72
CA GLY A 197 17.61 -14.21 -18.00
C GLY A 197 18.90 -13.74 -17.30
N ILE A 198 18.78 -13.01 -16.19
CA ILE A 198 19.91 -12.44 -15.45
C ILE A 198 20.06 -13.07 -14.05
N GLY A 199 21.26 -12.95 -13.48
CA GLY A 199 21.58 -13.38 -12.11
C GLY A 199 21.27 -12.32 -11.05
N GLY A 200 21.83 -12.52 -9.86
CA GLY A 200 21.86 -11.47 -8.82
C GLY A 200 22.65 -10.25 -9.29
N MET A 201 22.26 -9.08 -8.80
CA MET A 201 22.87 -7.78 -9.12
C MET A 201 23.18 -7.04 -7.83
N ASP A 202 24.19 -6.17 -7.88
CA ASP A 202 24.57 -5.34 -6.74
C ASP A 202 23.70 -4.07 -6.70
N TRP A 203 23.65 -3.40 -5.55
CA TRP A 203 22.87 -2.16 -5.43
C TRP A 203 23.35 -1.10 -6.43
N ASP A 204 24.65 -0.99 -6.71
CA ASP A 204 25.19 0.03 -7.61
C ASP A 204 24.70 -0.11 -9.07
N ASP A 205 24.18 -1.27 -9.47
CA ASP A 205 23.62 -1.51 -10.80
C ASP A 205 22.31 -0.74 -11.05
N VAL A 206 21.62 -0.24 -10.01
CA VAL A 206 20.35 0.49 -10.12
C VAL A 206 20.40 1.77 -10.94
N PHE A 207 21.60 2.36 -11.11
CA PHE A 207 21.81 3.59 -11.88
C PHE A 207 22.19 3.33 -13.34
N ARG A 208 22.29 2.06 -13.73
CA ARG A 208 22.59 1.66 -15.09
C ARG A 208 21.34 1.58 -15.93
N THR A 209 21.51 1.90 -17.21
CA THR A 209 20.44 1.87 -18.21
C THR A 209 20.61 0.75 -19.24
N ASP A 210 21.62 -0.10 -19.04
CA ASP A 210 22.13 -1.11 -20.00
C ASP A 210 22.33 -2.51 -19.37
N LEU A 211 21.61 -2.80 -18.29
CA LEU A 211 21.58 -4.10 -17.61
C LEU A 211 21.14 -5.25 -18.51
N ILE A 212 20.26 -4.98 -19.47
CA ILE A 212 19.77 -5.93 -20.47
C ILE A 212 20.27 -5.49 -21.85
N GLY A 213 21.35 -6.12 -22.30
CA GLY A 213 21.92 -5.88 -23.63
C GLY A 213 21.01 -6.33 -24.78
N GLY A 214 21.19 -5.75 -25.96
CA GLY A 214 20.49 -6.19 -27.16
C GLY A 214 20.84 -7.64 -27.54
N GLY A 215 19.85 -8.37 -28.03
CA GLY A 215 19.95 -9.79 -28.38
C GLY A 215 19.83 -10.77 -27.20
N ALA A 216 19.83 -10.29 -25.95
CA ALA A 216 19.64 -11.12 -24.76
C ALA A 216 18.33 -11.91 -24.84
N GLU A 217 18.39 -13.20 -24.53
CA GLU A 217 17.23 -14.10 -24.56
C GLU A 217 16.39 -13.93 -23.30
N LEU A 218 15.09 -13.68 -23.48
CA LEU A 218 14.14 -13.47 -22.40
C LEU A 218 13.39 -14.76 -22.11
N GLY A 219 13.12 -15.00 -20.84
CA GLY A 219 12.16 -16.00 -20.40
C GLY A 219 10.74 -15.71 -20.89
N GLN A 220 9.86 -16.69 -20.73
CA GLN A 220 8.46 -16.56 -21.14
C GLN A 220 7.72 -15.49 -20.32
N PRO A 221 6.80 -14.71 -20.93
CA PRO A 221 5.97 -13.77 -20.20
C PRO A 221 5.10 -14.53 -19.18
N GLN A 222 5.09 -14.05 -17.94
CA GLN A 222 4.29 -14.64 -16.86
C GLN A 222 3.59 -13.53 -16.08
N HIS A 223 2.41 -13.84 -15.54
CA HIS A 223 1.76 -12.96 -14.57
C HIS A 223 2.53 -13.02 -13.25
N LEU A 224 3.00 -11.87 -12.76
CA LEU A 224 3.73 -11.79 -11.50
C LEU A 224 2.81 -12.09 -10.31
N PHE A 225 1.59 -11.56 -10.37
CA PHE A 225 0.55 -11.63 -9.35
C PHE A 225 -0.78 -11.98 -10.00
N ARG A 226 -1.66 -12.64 -9.24
CA ARG A 226 -3.04 -12.90 -9.65
C ARG A 226 -4.01 -12.09 -8.78
N PRO A 227 -5.10 -11.55 -9.36
CA PRO A 227 -6.14 -10.89 -8.57
C PRO A 227 -6.63 -11.77 -7.43
N ILE A 228 -6.96 -11.14 -6.32
CA ILE A 228 -7.59 -11.76 -5.15
C ILE A 228 -9.08 -11.42 -5.22
N THR A 229 -9.93 -12.43 -5.21
CA THR A 229 -11.39 -12.26 -5.26
C THR A 229 -12.00 -12.20 -3.87
N ASP A 230 -13.22 -11.65 -3.76
CA ASP A 230 -13.94 -11.60 -2.48
C ASP A 230 -14.16 -13.00 -1.91
N ALA A 231 -14.42 -13.97 -2.79
CA ALA A 231 -14.57 -15.38 -2.42
C ALA A 231 -13.31 -16.00 -1.81
N GLU A 232 -12.12 -15.44 -2.05
CA GLU A 232 -10.87 -15.92 -1.48
C GLU A 232 -10.56 -15.30 -0.12
N ILE A 233 -10.91 -14.03 0.11
CA ILE A 233 -10.71 -13.38 1.41
C ILE A 233 -11.81 -13.70 2.41
N GLN A 234 -13.03 -13.99 1.93
CA GLN A 234 -14.18 -14.26 2.78
C GLN A 234 -13.94 -15.41 3.79
N PRO A 235 -13.34 -16.56 3.40
CA PRO A 235 -13.01 -17.62 4.36
C PRO A 235 -11.99 -17.20 5.43
N GLU A 236 -11.10 -16.27 5.13
CA GLU A 236 -10.13 -15.77 6.10
C GLU A 236 -10.79 -14.87 7.14
N ILE A 237 -11.70 -14.00 6.70
CA ILE A 237 -12.54 -13.16 7.58
C ILE A 237 -13.41 -14.05 8.48
N GLU A 238 -14.07 -15.05 7.89
CA GLU A 238 -14.91 -16.00 8.63
C GLU A 238 -14.14 -16.78 9.68
N ARG A 239 -12.93 -17.27 9.36
CA ARG A 239 -12.06 -17.95 10.33
C ARG A 239 -11.67 -17.04 11.48
N LEU A 240 -11.33 -15.79 11.18
CA LEU A 240 -10.95 -14.81 12.19
C LEU A 240 -12.12 -14.59 13.18
N HIS A 241 -13.36 -14.50 12.68
CA HIS A 241 -14.55 -14.39 13.52
C HIS A 241 -14.95 -15.70 14.21
N ALA A 242 -14.76 -16.86 13.58
CA ALA A 242 -15.07 -18.17 14.18
C ALA A 242 -14.15 -18.50 15.36
N ASN A 243 -12.92 -17.99 15.31
CA ASN A 243 -11.92 -18.14 16.37
C ASN A 243 -12.17 -17.25 17.58
N MET A 244 -13.06 -16.26 17.47
CA MET A 244 -13.54 -15.56 18.66
C MET A 244 -14.37 -16.53 19.49
N PRO A 245 -14.02 -16.77 20.77
CA PRO A 245 -14.96 -17.41 21.66
C PRO A 245 -16.26 -16.60 21.60
N VAL A 246 -17.36 -17.26 21.26
CA VAL A 246 -18.71 -16.70 21.45
C VAL A 246 -18.73 -16.25 22.90
N GLU A 247 -18.71 -14.93 23.12
CA GLU A 247 -19.00 -14.39 24.43
C GLU A 247 -20.40 -14.87 24.76
N GLN A 248 -20.49 -15.97 25.51
CA GLN A 248 -21.63 -16.21 26.35
C GLN A 248 -21.71 -14.96 27.21
N THR A 249 -22.71 -14.13 26.93
CA THR A 249 -23.11 -13.01 27.78
C THR A 249 -23.49 -13.56 29.15
N LYS A 250 -22.48 -13.79 29.99
CA LYS A 250 -22.61 -13.85 31.44
C LYS A 250 -22.34 -12.43 31.93
N PRO A 251 -23.28 -11.79 32.64
CA PRO A 251 -23.07 -10.46 33.19
C PRO A 251 -21.99 -10.56 34.25
N THR A 252 -20.77 -10.16 33.91
CA THR A 252 -19.73 -9.87 34.90
C THR A 252 -19.84 -8.40 35.27
N ALA A 253 -19.89 -8.17 36.57
CA ALA A 253 -20.12 -6.88 37.17
C ALA A 253 -19.01 -5.88 36.81
N LYS A 254 -19.45 -4.70 36.37
CA LYS A 254 -18.83 -3.37 36.47
C LYS A 254 -17.30 -3.32 36.67
N GLU A 255 -16.61 -3.01 35.58
CA GLU A 255 -15.55 -2.00 35.60
C GLU A 255 -15.90 -0.91 34.57
N ASP A 256 -15.77 0.34 35.00
CA ASP A 256 -16.19 1.53 34.26
C ASP A 256 -15.32 1.77 33.03
N SER A 257 -15.87 1.48 31.84
CA SER A 257 -15.48 2.12 30.60
C SER A 257 -16.73 2.59 29.87
N ALA A 258 -16.79 3.88 29.56
CA ALA A 258 -17.91 4.54 28.90
C ALA A 258 -18.39 3.79 27.64
N PRO A 259 -19.71 3.79 27.33
CA PRO A 259 -20.25 3.02 26.22
C PRO A 259 -19.74 3.58 24.89
N SER A 260 -18.97 2.77 24.15
CA SER A 260 -18.79 3.02 22.72
C SER A 260 -20.15 2.88 22.05
N LYS A 261 -20.55 3.91 21.30
CA LYS A 261 -21.76 3.86 20.49
C LYS A 261 -21.59 2.72 19.50
N LYS A 262 -22.50 1.76 19.52
CA LYS A 262 -22.72 0.81 18.42
C LYS A 262 -22.73 1.61 17.11
N ASP A 263 -21.90 1.23 16.16
CA ASP A 263 -21.99 1.77 14.80
C ASP A 263 -23.42 1.52 14.30
N LYS A 264 -24.13 2.62 14.09
CA LYS A 264 -25.41 2.57 13.40
C LYS A 264 -25.11 2.25 11.95
N SER A 265 -25.91 1.39 11.34
CA SER A 265 -25.87 1.13 9.90
C SER A 265 -25.84 2.44 9.11
N ASN A 266 -25.02 2.49 8.06
CA ASN A 266 -24.96 3.64 7.16
C ASN A 266 -26.37 4.02 6.67
N ILE A 267 -26.69 5.31 6.68
CA ILE A 267 -27.95 5.83 6.16
C ILE A 267 -27.87 5.99 4.64
N ALA A 268 -29.01 5.90 3.96
CA ALA A 268 -29.09 6.20 2.54
C ALA A 268 -28.76 7.69 2.28
N PHE A 269 -28.15 7.98 1.13
CA PHE A 269 -27.74 9.33 0.75
C PHE A 269 -28.91 10.34 0.78
N ASP A 270 -30.11 9.91 0.38
CA ASP A 270 -31.30 10.77 0.39
C ASP A 270 -31.73 11.18 1.80
N ASP A 271 -31.43 10.37 2.82
CA ASP A 271 -31.70 10.73 4.22
C ASP A 271 -30.61 11.66 4.77
N PHE A 272 -29.37 11.52 4.30
CA PHE A 272 -28.30 12.47 4.60
C PHE A 272 -28.59 13.85 4.00
N ALA A 273 -29.07 13.91 2.76
CA ALA A 273 -29.39 15.16 2.05
C ALA A 273 -30.50 15.98 2.73
N LYS A 274 -31.34 15.36 3.58
CA LYS A 274 -32.38 16.03 4.36
C LYS A 274 -31.85 16.71 5.63
N LEU A 275 -30.60 16.47 6.03
CA LEU A 275 -30.03 17.02 7.26
C LEU A 275 -29.64 18.49 7.08
N ASP A 276 -30.13 19.35 7.97
CA ASP A 276 -29.65 20.73 8.13
C ASP A 276 -28.48 20.74 9.13
N LEU A 277 -27.26 20.65 8.59
CA LEU A 277 -26.02 20.68 9.37
C LEU A 277 -25.50 22.11 9.46
N ARG A 278 -25.39 22.61 10.70
CA ARG A 278 -24.89 23.97 10.97
C ARG A 278 -23.69 23.94 11.91
N ALA A 279 -22.74 24.84 11.65
CA ALA A 279 -21.64 25.11 12.57
C ALA A 279 -22.02 26.26 13.51
N GLY A 280 -21.84 26.06 14.81
CA GLY A 280 -22.10 27.08 15.83
C GLY A 280 -20.83 27.47 16.57
N ARG A 281 -20.75 28.73 16.99
CA ARG A 281 -19.68 29.24 17.85
C ARG A 281 -20.09 29.15 19.32
N ILE A 282 -19.24 28.56 20.14
CA ILE A 282 -19.41 28.59 21.60
C ILE A 282 -19.08 30.01 22.08
N THR A 283 -20.01 30.65 22.78
CA THR A 283 -19.86 32.02 23.30
C THR A 283 -19.68 32.06 24.82
N ALA A 284 -20.13 31.01 25.54
CA ALA A 284 -19.88 30.85 26.97
C ALA A 284 -19.88 29.36 27.36
N ALA A 285 -19.10 29.03 28.40
CA ALA A 285 -19.07 27.71 29.03
C ALA A 285 -19.13 27.85 30.56
N GLU A 286 -19.97 27.06 31.21
CA GLU A 286 -20.14 27.05 32.66
C GLU A 286 -20.09 25.61 33.19
N ALA A 287 -19.47 25.41 34.35
CA ALA A 287 -19.52 24.13 35.04
C ALA A 287 -20.93 23.84 35.57
N VAL A 288 -21.43 22.61 35.38
CA VAL A 288 -22.75 22.21 35.88
C VAL A 288 -22.63 21.80 37.36
N PRO A 289 -23.38 22.43 38.29
CA PRO A 289 -23.32 22.07 39.70
C PRO A 289 -23.67 20.60 39.93
N LYS A 290 -22.83 19.88 40.69
CA LYS A 290 -22.96 18.44 41.02
C LYS A 290 -22.76 17.48 39.83
N ALA A 291 -22.17 17.93 38.72
CA ALA A 291 -21.84 17.06 37.59
C ALA A 291 -20.42 17.33 37.06
N ASP A 292 -19.46 16.59 37.59
CA ASP A 292 -18.02 16.78 37.37
C ASP A 292 -17.55 16.53 35.91
N LYS A 293 -18.43 16.03 35.06
CA LYS A 293 -18.14 15.71 33.65
C LYS A 293 -18.81 16.65 32.65
N LEU A 294 -19.68 17.56 33.10
CA LEU A 294 -20.56 18.32 32.21
C LEU A 294 -20.23 19.81 32.20
N LEU A 295 -20.04 20.36 31.00
CA LEU A 295 -20.09 21.80 30.75
C LEU A 295 -21.43 22.17 30.12
N LYS A 296 -22.01 23.26 30.60
CA LYS A 296 -23.15 23.94 29.97
C LYS A 296 -22.59 24.99 29.01
N LEU A 297 -22.81 24.76 27.72
CA LEU A 297 -22.31 25.59 26.63
C LEU A 297 -23.45 26.45 26.09
N THR A 298 -23.16 27.73 25.86
CA THR A 298 -24.01 28.62 25.07
C THR A 298 -23.45 28.69 23.65
N VAL A 299 -24.24 28.29 22.67
CA VAL A 299 -23.81 28.12 21.27
C VAL A 299 -24.65 29.03 20.37
N ASP A 300 -23.98 29.95 19.69
CA ASP A 300 -24.58 30.76 18.65
C ASP A 300 -24.47 30.04 17.29
N VAL A 301 -25.62 29.70 16.71
CA VAL A 301 -25.75 29.03 15.41
C VAL A 301 -26.35 29.96 14.34
N GLY A 302 -26.34 31.27 14.57
CA GLY A 302 -26.93 32.28 13.67
C GLY A 302 -28.46 32.42 13.80
N GLU A 303 -29.04 31.97 14.92
CA GLU A 303 -30.45 32.14 15.26
C GLU A 303 -30.65 33.39 16.14
N ALA A 304 -31.90 33.87 16.25
CA ALA A 304 -32.20 35.08 17.02
C ALA A 304 -31.83 34.98 18.52
N GLU A 305 -31.81 33.76 19.06
CA GLU A 305 -31.34 33.48 20.42
C GLU A 305 -30.32 32.34 20.42
N PRO A 306 -29.25 32.43 21.24
CA PRO A 306 -28.25 31.38 21.34
C PRO A 306 -28.82 30.14 22.05
N ARG A 307 -28.39 28.96 21.62
CA ARG A 307 -28.85 27.68 22.16
C ARG A 307 -27.99 27.24 23.35
N THR A 308 -28.62 26.62 24.34
CA THR A 308 -27.90 25.96 25.44
C THR A 308 -27.75 24.47 25.17
N VAL A 309 -26.51 23.96 25.28
CA VAL A 309 -26.17 22.55 25.10
C VAL A 309 -25.35 22.07 26.29
N VAL A 310 -25.57 20.85 26.76
CA VAL A 310 -24.76 20.24 27.82
C VAL A 310 -23.85 19.19 27.21
N SER A 311 -22.55 19.29 27.45
CA SER A 311 -21.53 18.43 26.84
C SER A 311 -20.61 17.80 27.88
N GLY A 312 -20.24 16.53 27.66
CA GLY A 312 -19.43 15.69 28.55
C GLY A 312 -17.92 15.99 28.54
N ILE A 313 -17.51 17.21 28.24
CA ILE A 313 -16.13 17.57 27.92
C ILE A 313 -15.37 18.24 29.08
N ALA A 314 -15.98 18.37 30.26
CA ALA A 314 -15.40 19.09 31.41
C ALA A 314 -14.10 18.47 31.95
N GLN A 315 -13.78 17.22 31.58
CA GLN A 315 -12.52 16.55 31.96
C GLN A 315 -11.36 16.90 31.03
N HIS A 316 -11.63 17.55 29.90
CA HIS A 316 -10.66 17.85 28.86
C HIS A 316 -10.50 19.36 28.61
N TYR A 317 -11.47 20.16 29.07
CA TYR A 317 -11.49 21.61 28.87
C TYR A 317 -12.01 22.30 30.12
N ASP A 318 -11.28 23.32 30.56
CA ASP A 318 -11.71 24.22 31.64
C ASP A 318 -12.78 25.22 31.11
N PRO A 319 -13.70 25.70 31.96
CA PRO A 319 -14.76 26.64 31.58
C PRO A 319 -14.25 27.98 31.03
#